data_AF-A0A1E7N9E0-F1
#
_entry.id   AF-A0A1E7N9E0-F1
#
_cell.length_a   1.000
_cell.length_b   1.000
_cell.length_c   1.000
_cell.angle_alpha   90.00
_cell.angle_beta   90.00
_cell.angle_gamma   90.00
#
_symmetry.space_group_name_H-M   'P 1'
#
loop_
_entity.id
_entity.type
_entity.pdbx_description
1 polymer ?
#
loop_
_entity_poly.entity_id
_entity_poly.type
_entity_poly.pdbx_seq_one_letter_code
_entity_poly.pdbx_strand_id
1 'polypeptide(L)'
;MPGEIEFAVDCGNARRLRATPGRVAQEPAVPVSDAEARRLTGALRESVEQVRSAVLVLTERVRAAYRRRVWVALGYPSWGAYAAGELEVSRSTAYRLLDLAAAAEAIEDVAERDAEEVLHVLAEEIGAAAPRNYSRAAGTR
;
A
#
# COMPACT_ATOMS: atom_id res chain seq x y z
N MET A 1 -8.13 3.71 32.03
CA MET A 1 -8.19 4.74 30.97
C MET A 1 -8.12 4.01 29.63
N PRO A 2 -9.23 3.61 29.00
CA PRO A 2 -9.17 2.92 27.72
C PRO A 2 -8.86 3.95 26.62
N GLY A 3 -7.89 3.62 25.77
CA GLY A 3 -7.32 4.50 24.75
C GLY A 3 -8.31 4.87 23.65
N GLU A 4 -8.28 6.14 23.27
CA GLU A 4 -9.00 6.67 22.12
C GLU A 4 -8.43 6.07 20.82
N ILE A 5 -9.27 5.34 20.09
CA ILE A 5 -8.99 5.00 18.70
C ILE A 5 -9.76 6.02 17.85
N GLU A 6 -9.02 6.99 17.33
CA GLU A 6 -9.54 8.07 16.48
C GLU A 6 -9.66 7.58 15.03
N PHE A 7 -10.84 7.08 14.65
CA PHE A 7 -11.19 6.90 13.23
C PHE A 7 -11.66 8.24 12.65
N ALA A 8 -10.71 9.02 12.14
CA ALA A 8 -10.99 10.24 11.40
C ALA A 8 -11.26 9.91 9.92
N VAL A 9 -12.54 9.82 9.55
CA VAL A 9 -13.00 10.09 8.18
C VAL A 9 -13.98 11.25 8.29
N ASP A 10 -13.47 12.47 8.10
CA ASP A 10 -14.33 13.65 7.91
C ASP A 10 -13.70 14.52 6.82
N CYS A 11 -14.25 14.37 5.62
CA CYS A 11 -13.99 15.21 4.47
C CYS A 11 -14.77 16.53 4.66
N GLY A 12 -14.08 17.53 5.18
CA GLY A 12 -14.35 18.95 4.92
C GLY A 12 -15.76 19.49 5.14
N ASN A 13 -16.22 19.65 6.39
CA ASN A 13 -16.90 20.89 6.79
C ASN A 13 -17.02 21.02 8.32
N ALA A 14 -16.42 22.06 8.89
CA ALA A 14 -16.40 22.31 10.33
C ALA A 14 -17.75 22.84 10.88
N ARG A 15 -18.83 22.07 10.75
CA ARG A 15 -19.97 22.18 11.68
C ARG A 15 -19.78 21.10 12.73
N ARG A 16 -19.57 21.50 13.99
CA ARG A 16 -19.60 20.59 15.14
C ARG A 16 -21.00 19.99 15.27
N LEU A 17 -21.31 18.96 14.48
CA LEU A 17 -22.35 18.02 14.82
C LEU A 17 -21.83 17.26 16.05
N ARG A 18 -22.39 17.55 17.22
CA ARG A 18 -22.28 16.62 18.35
C ARG A 18 -23.05 15.37 17.95
N ALA A 19 -22.41 14.47 17.21
CA ALA A 19 -22.79 13.08 17.25
C ALA A 19 -22.32 12.57 18.61
N THR A 20 -23.22 12.48 19.57
CA THR A 20 -23.06 11.49 20.63
C THR A 20 -22.82 10.19 19.88
N PRO A 21 -21.70 9.46 20.07
CA PRO A 21 -21.58 8.13 19.51
C PRO A 21 -22.72 7.35 20.15
N GLY A 22 -23.83 7.23 19.42
CA GLY A 22 -24.86 6.28 19.75
C GLY A 22 -24.12 4.98 19.81
N ARG A 23 -23.97 4.43 21.01
CA ARG A 23 -23.59 3.03 21.20
C ARG A 23 -24.52 2.29 20.25
N VAL A 24 -24.01 1.85 19.11
CA VAL A 24 -24.73 0.92 18.26
C VAL A 24 -24.96 -0.21 19.22
N ALA A 25 -26.20 -0.35 19.70
CA ALA A 25 -26.54 -1.48 20.52
C ALA A 25 -26.23 -2.66 19.61
N GLN A 26 -25.13 -3.35 19.88
CA GLN A 26 -24.85 -4.60 19.21
C GLN A 26 -26.03 -5.49 19.63
N GLU A 27 -27.01 -5.63 18.73
CA GLU A 27 -27.96 -6.71 18.83
C GLU A 27 -27.14 -7.98 19.05
N PRO A 28 -27.51 -8.83 20.03
CA PRO A 28 -26.79 -10.06 20.28
C PRO A 28 -26.82 -10.88 18.98
N ALA A 29 -25.71 -10.82 18.24
CA ALA A 29 -25.60 -11.43 16.94
C ALA A 29 -25.61 -12.94 17.16
N VAL A 30 -26.66 -13.61 16.67
CA VAL A 30 -26.64 -15.06 16.54
C VAL A 30 -25.42 -15.39 15.68
N PRO A 31 -24.45 -16.19 16.17
CA PRO A 31 -23.30 -16.57 15.38
C PRO A 31 -23.77 -17.19 14.08
N VAL A 32 -23.23 -16.70 12.97
CA VAL A 32 -23.49 -17.29 11.66
C VAL A 32 -23.01 -18.74 11.62
N SER A 33 -23.56 -19.53 10.70
CA SER A 33 -23.10 -20.91 10.51
C SER A 33 -21.63 -20.94 10.05
N ASP A 34 -20.93 -22.06 10.26
CA ASP A 34 -19.56 -22.24 9.81
C ASP A 34 -19.39 -21.99 8.30
N ALA A 35 -20.36 -22.40 7.49
CA ALA A 35 -20.37 -22.17 6.05
C ALA A 35 -20.43 -20.67 5.72
N GLU A 36 -21.29 -19.93 6.43
CA GLU A 36 -21.43 -18.49 6.27
C GLU A 36 -20.19 -17.73 6.75
N ALA A 37 -19.62 -18.12 7.89
CA ALA A 37 -18.37 -17.56 8.41
C ALA A 37 -17.22 -17.73 7.41
N ARG A 38 -17.08 -18.91 6.80
CA ARG A 38 -16.06 -19.18 5.76
C ARG A 38 -16.28 -18.34 4.51
N ARG A 39 -17.52 -18.19 4.07
CA ARG A 39 -17.88 -17.34 2.92
C ARG A 39 -17.51 -15.88 3.17
N LEU A 40 -17.92 -15.33 4.31
CA LEU A 40 -17.61 -13.94 4.70
C LEU A 40 -16.10 -13.72 4.84
N THR A 41 -15.40 -14.67 5.44
CA THR A 41 -13.93 -14.61 5.55
C THR A 41 -13.25 -14.63 4.17
N GLY A 42 -13.76 -15.43 3.24
CA GLY A 42 -13.28 -15.44 1.85
C GLY A 42 -13.45 -14.08 1.16
N ALA A 43 -14.65 -13.49 1.25
CA ALA A 43 -14.95 -12.17 0.70
C ALA A 43 -14.09 -11.06 1.33
N LEU A 44 -13.81 -11.16 2.64
CA LEU A 44 -12.93 -10.23 3.35
C LEU A 44 -11.48 -10.34 2.84
N ARG A 45 -10.95 -11.56 2.66
CA ARG A 45 -9.60 -11.73 2.10
C ARG A 45 -9.50 -11.11 0.71
N GLU A 46 -10.49 -11.35 -0.14
CA GLU A 46 -10.51 -10.78 -1.49
C GLU A 46 -10.52 -9.24 -1.44
N SER A 47 -11.37 -8.66 -0.59
CA SER A 47 -11.46 -7.22 -0.41
C SER A 47 -10.16 -6.63 0.15
N VAL A 48 -9.49 -7.33 1.06
CA VAL A 48 -8.17 -6.93 1.60
C VAL A 48 -7.12 -6.88 0.50
N GLU A 49 -7.09 -7.86 -0.41
CA GLU A 49 -6.13 -7.85 -1.53
C GLU A 49 -6.43 -6.74 -2.55
N GLN A 50 -7.71 -6.46 -2.79
CA GLN A 50 -8.11 -5.32 -3.62
C GLN A 50 -7.68 -3.99 -2.99
N VAL A 51 -7.89 -3.82 -1.68
CA VAL A 51 -7.46 -2.63 -0.94
C VAL A 51 -5.94 -2.50 -0.95
N ARG A 52 -5.20 -3.59 -0.71
CA ARG A 52 -3.72 -3.60 -0.78
C ARG A 52 -3.25 -3.07 -2.14
N SER A 53 -3.79 -3.61 -3.22
CA SER A 53 -3.43 -3.22 -4.59
C SER A 53 -3.76 -1.74 -4.86
N ALA A 54 -4.94 -1.28 -4.42
CA ALA A 54 -5.34 0.11 -4.56
C ALA A 54 -4.45 1.08 -3.77
N VAL A 55 -4.02 0.67 -2.56
CA VAL A 55 -3.13 1.48 -1.72
C VAL A 55 -1.76 1.65 -2.38
N LEU A 56 -1.16 0.60 -2.94
CA LEU A 56 0.13 0.71 -3.64
C LEU A 56 0.06 1.68 -4.82
N VAL A 57 -1.01 1.59 -5.61
CA VAL A 57 -1.24 2.53 -6.71
C VAL A 57 -1.45 3.96 -6.21
N LEU A 58 -2.17 4.14 -5.10
CA LEU A 58 -2.38 5.45 -4.50
C LEU A 58 -1.07 6.06 -3.99
N THR A 59 -0.25 5.30 -3.27
CA THR A 59 1.03 5.76 -2.74
C THR A 59 1.97 6.22 -3.85
N GLU A 60 2.03 5.47 -4.95
CA GLU A 60 2.84 5.85 -6.10
C GLU A 60 2.37 7.19 -6.70
N ARG A 61 1.05 7.35 -6.90
CA ARG A 61 0.48 8.59 -7.45
C ARG A 61 0.70 9.78 -6.52
N VAL A 62 0.52 9.59 -5.22
CA VAL A 62 0.77 10.63 -4.20
C VAL A 62 2.23 11.06 -4.25
N ARG A 63 3.17 10.12 -4.28
CA ARG A 63 4.61 10.38 -4.38
C ARG A 63 4.95 11.14 -5.65
N ALA A 64 4.46 10.69 -6.81
CA ALA A 64 4.70 11.32 -8.09
C ALA A 64 4.15 12.75 -8.14
N ALA A 65 2.92 12.96 -7.66
CA ALA A 65 2.30 14.28 -7.55
C ALA A 65 3.11 15.19 -6.61
N TYR A 66 3.58 14.64 -5.49
CA TYR A 66 4.31 15.41 -4.50
C TYR A 66 5.67 15.87 -5.01
N ARG A 67 6.45 14.94 -5.59
CA ARG A 67 7.76 15.21 -6.21
C ARG A 67 7.67 16.27 -7.31
N ARG A 68 6.60 16.24 -8.11
CA ARG A 68 6.34 17.21 -9.18
C ARG A 68 5.73 18.52 -8.70
N ARG A 69 5.47 18.66 -7.39
CA ARG A 69 4.89 19.85 -6.76
C ARG A 69 3.60 20.32 -7.44
N VAL A 70 2.69 19.39 -7.75
CA VAL A 70 1.45 19.70 -8.50
C VAL A 70 0.63 20.84 -7.90
N TRP A 71 0.65 20.99 -6.57
CA TRP A 71 -0.03 22.08 -5.88
C TRP A 71 0.49 23.46 -6.29
N VAL A 72 1.78 23.60 -6.58
CA VAL A 72 2.37 24.86 -7.04
C VAL A 72 1.88 25.19 -8.44
N ALA A 73 1.86 24.21 -9.33
CA ALA A 73 1.40 24.38 -10.71
C ALA A 73 -0.10 24.77 -10.76
N LEU A 74 -0.88 24.27 -9.80
CA LEU A 74 -2.31 24.57 -9.67
C LEU A 74 -2.60 25.81 -8.80
N GLY A 75 -1.57 26.53 -8.34
CA GLY A 75 -1.74 27.79 -7.60
C GLY A 75 -2.11 27.63 -6.12
N TYR A 76 -2.05 26.43 -5.56
CA TYR A 76 -2.26 26.19 -4.14
C TYR A 76 -1.02 26.55 -3.32
N PRO A 77 -1.19 27.18 -2.14
CA PRO A 77 -0.06 27.63 -1.32
C PRO A 77 0.71 26.48 -0.64
N SER A 78 0.13 25.28 -0.57
CA SER A 78 0.76 24.11 0.04
C SER A 78 0.11 22.80 -0.40
N TRP A 79 0.80 21.67 -0.20
CA TRP A 79 0.25 20.33 -0.38
C TRP A 79 -1.06 20.11 0.38
N GLY A 80 -1.13 20.55 1.64
CA GLY A 80 -2.34 20.40 2.46
C GLY A 80 -3.53 21.21 1.94
N ALA A 81 -3.29 22.39 1.36
CA ALA A 81 -4.36 23.19 0.73
C ALA A 81 -4.86 22.54 -0.57
N TYR A 82 -3.94 22.03 -1.39
CA TYR A 82 -4.28 21.24 -2.58
C TYR A 82 -5.08 19.98 -2.20
N ALA A 83 -4.62 19.22 -1.21
CA ALA A 83 -5.29 17.99 -0.81
C ALA A 83 -6.70 18.22 -0.23
N ALA A 84 -6.90 19.33 0.50
CA ALA A 84 -8.22 19.72 0.97
C ALA A 84 -9.14 20.19 -0.17
N GLY A 85 -8.60 20.88 -1.17
CA GLY A 85 -9.38 21.43 -2.29
C GLY A 85 -9.70 20.41 -3.40
N GLU A 86 -8.75 19.55 -3.74
CA GLU A 86 -8.82 18.67 -4.92
C GLU A 86 -9.08 17.20 -4.55
N LEU A 87 -8.66 16.77 -3.35
CA LEU A 87 -8.79 15.38 -2.90
C LEU A 87 -9.79 15.21 -1.76
N GLU A 88 -10.38 16.31 -1.29
CA GLU A 88 -11.34 16.37 -0.17
C GLU A 88 -10.82 15.76 1.14
N VAL A 89 -9.50 15.63 1.32
CA VAL A 89 -8.91 15.06 2.54
C VAL A 89 -8.41 16.14 3.49
N SER A 90 -8.46 15.85 4.79
CA SER A 90 -7.88 16.74 5.79
C SER A 90 -6.36 16.90 5.60
N ARG A 91 -5.81 18.01 6.09
CA ARG A 91 -4.37 18.24 6.08
C ARG A 91 -3.58 17.11 6.74
N SER A 92 -4.04 16.60 7.89
CA SER A 92 -3.35 15.50 8.59
C SER A 92 -3.38 14.22 7.76
N THR A 93 -4.50 13.89 7.11
CA THR A 93 -4.58 12.76 6.18
C THR A 93 -3.66 12.96 4.97
N ALA A 94 -3.58 14.17 4.43
CA ALA A 94 -2.70 14.48 3.30
C ALA A 94 -1.22 14.21 3.58
N TYR A 95 -0.73 14.51 4.79
CA TYR A 95 0.65 14.21 5.18
C TYR A 95 0.83 12.73 5.56
N ARG A 96 -0.17 12.09 6.19
CA ARG A 96 -0.13 10.63 6.43
C ARG A 96 -0.04 9.83 5.13
N LEU A 97 -0.63 10.31 4.03
CA LEU A 97 -0.48 9.69 2.71
C LEU A 97 0.96 9.77 2.19
N LEU A 98 1.71 10.83 2.52
CA LEU A 98 3.13 10.93 2.17
C LEU A 98 3.98 9.98 3.01
N ASP A 99 3.69 9.88 4.31
CA ASP A 99 4.37 8.92 5.19
C ASP A 99 4.14 7.49 4.72
N LEU A 100 2.91 7.16 4.33
CA LEU A 100 2.55 5.86 3.76
C LEU A 100 3.29 5.60 2.44
N ALA A 101 3.40 6.62 1.58
CA ALA A 101 4.12 6.49 0.32
C ALA A 101 5.64 6.29 0.51
N ALA A 102 6.22 6.97 1.50
CA ALA A 102 7.63 6.77 1.87
C ALA A 102 7.87 5.36 2.44
N ALA A 103 6.95 4.85 3.26
CA ALA A 103 7.02 3.48 3.77
C ALA A 103 6.89 2.44 2.66
N ALA A 104 5.99 2.64 1.69
CA ALA A 104 5.83 1.76 0.54
C ALA A 104 7.11 1.71 -0.31
N GLU A 105 7.70 2.87 -0.62
CA GLU A 105 9.00 2.96 -1.31
C GLU A 105 10.11 2.20 -0.58
N ALA A 106 10.22 2.39 0.74
CA ALA A 106 11.24 1.70 1.52
C ALA A 106 11.06 0.16 1.52
N ILE A 107 9.82 -0.33 1.46
CA ILE A 107 9.53 -1.76 1.37
C ILE A 107 9.87 -2.29 -0.03
N GLU A 108 9.51 -1.55 -1.08
CA GLU A 108 9.84 -1.90 -2.48
C GLU A 108 11.37 -1.96 -2.68
N ASP A 109 12.12 -0.97 -2.18
CA ASP A 109 13.58 -0.93 -2.25
C ASP A 109 14.24 -2.14 -1.57
N VAL A 110 13.71 -2.59 -0.42
CA VAL A 110 14.22 -3.78 0.27
C VAL A 110 13.90 -5.04 -0.52
N ALA A 111 12.66 -5.16 -1.03
CA ALA A 111 12.26 -6.31 -1.84
C ALA A 111 13.07 -6.43 -3.14
N GLU A 112 13.42 -5.31 -3.78
CA GLU A 112 14.26 -5.29 -4.97
C GLU A 112 15.69 -5.77 -4.66
N ARG A 113 16.28 -5.31 -3.55
CA ARG A 113 17.61 -5.76 -3.10
C ARG A 113 17.65 -7.27 -2.79
N ASP A 114 16.63 -7.76 -2.08
CA ASP A 114 16.52 -9.20 -1.78
C ASP A 114 16.39 -10.02 -3.09
N ALA A 115 15.64 -9.51 -4.08
CA ALA A 115 15.52 -10.16 -5.38
C ALA A 115 16.84 -10.15 -6.17
N GLU A 116 17.61 -9.06 -6.11
CA GLU A 116 18.95 -8.97 -6.71
C GLU A 116 19.92 -9.96 -6.08
N GLU A 117 19.88 -10.13 -4.75
CA GLU A 117 20.70 -11.12 -4.04
C GLU A 117 20.34 -12.55 -4.48
N VAL A 118 19.05 -12.88 -4.55
CA VAL A 118 18.59 -14.19 -5.05
C VAL A 118 19.03 -14.41 -6.50
N LEU A 119 18.93 -13.39 -7.36
CA LEU A 119 19.39 -13.48 -8.74
C LEU A 119 20.90 -13.71 -8.84
N HIS A 120 21.69 -13.07 -7.96
CA HIS A 120 23.13 -13.27 -7.90
C HIS A 120 23.49 -14.70 -7.50
N VAL A 121 22.87 -15.24 -6.45
CA VAL A 121 23.06 -16.63 -6.01
C VAL A 121 22.69 -17.62 -7.12
N LEU A 122 21.56 -17.38 -7.81
CA LEU A 122 21.15 -18.22 -8.93
C LEU A 122 22.10 -18.11 -10.13
N ALA A 123 22.65 -16.93 -10.41
CA ALA A 123 23.62 -16.73 -11.49
C ALA A 123 24.94 -17.46 -11.21
N GLU A 124 25.41 -17.50 -9.96
CA GLU A 124 26.57 -18.29 -9.56
C GLU A 124 26.30 -19.80 -9.71
N GLU A 125 25.15 -20.28 -9.25
CA GLU A 125 24.79 -21.71 -9.32
C GLU A 125 24.65 -22.17 -10.79
N ILE A 126 24.00 -21.36 -11.65
CA ILE A 126 23.89 -21.65 -13.09
C ILE A 126 25.26 -21.51 -13.78
N GLY A 127 26.07 -20.52 -13.39
CA GLY A 127 27.43 -20.32 -13.90
C GLY A 127 28.37 -21.46 -13.55
N ALA A 128 28.23 -22.06 -12.36
CA ALA A 128 28.94 -23.26 -11.93
C ALA A 128 28.47 -24.52 -12.69
N ALA A 129 27.22 -24.53 -13.17
CA ALA A 129 26.63 -25.62 -13.94
C ALA A 129 26.92 -25.56 -15.46
N ALA A 130 27.65 -24.56 -15.96
CA ALA A 130 27.99 -24.49 -17.39
C ALA A 130 28.92 -25.66 -17.79
N PRO A 131 28.52 -26.54 -18.75
CA PRO A 131 29.32 -27.70 -19.12
C PRO A 131 30.64 -27.27 -19.77
N ARG A 132 31.75 -27.59 -19.08
CA ARG A 132 33.11 -27.58 -19.65
C ARG A 132 33.23 -28.67 -20.72
N ASN A 133 32.78 -28.44 -21.95
CA ASN A 133 33.28 -29.17 -23.13
C ASN A 133 32.73 -28.60 -24.45
N TYR A 134 33.47 -27.65 -25.03
CA TYR A 134 33.57 -27.51 -26.50
C TYR A 134 35.06 -27.42 -26.86
N SER A 135 35.77 -28.54 -26.72
CA SER A 135 37.09 -28.75 -27.35
C SER A 135 37.47 -30.23 -27.33
N ARG A 136 36.79 -31.04 -28.15
CA ARG A 136 37.39 -32.27 -28.69
C ARG A 136 36.62 -32.84 -29.89
N ALA A 137 36.66 -32.16 -31.03
CA ALA A 137 36.38 -32.80 -32.33
C ALA A 137 36.99 -31.98 -33.48
N ALA A 138 38.29 -31.75 -33.44
CA ALA A 138 39.07 -31.43 -34.63
C ALA A 138 40.38 -32.21 -34.54
N GLY A 139 40.48 -33.28 -35.31
CA GLY A 139 41.74 -33.99 -35.54
C GLY A 139 41.67 -35.50 -35.34
N THR A 140 41.46 -36.21 -36.46
CA THR A 140 41.96 -37.54 -36.90
C THR A 140 40.83 -38.26 -37.65
N ARG A 141 40.97 -38.74 -38.87
CA ARG A 141 42.11 -38.92 -39.79
C ARG A 141 41.53 -39.10 -41.20
#